data_AF-A0A7X9FI49-F1
#
_entry.id   AF-A0A7X9FI49-F1
#
_cell.length_a   1.000
_cell.length_b   1.000
_cell.length_c   1.000
_cell.angle_alpha   90.00
_cell.angle_beta   90.00
_cell.angle_gamma   90.00
#
_symmetry.space_group_name_H-M   'P 1'
#
loop_
_entity.id
_entity.type
_entity.pdbx_description
1 polymer ?
#
loop_
_entity_poly.entity_id
_entity_poly.type
_entity_poly.pdbx_seq_one_letter_code
_entity_poly.pdbx_strand_id
1 'polypeptide(L)'
;MSQDFMDPELFADFIVEAKEHLETIEPNLLELEKNPGNLGLLNEIFRPMHSLKGASGFLGLNHINGLAHKAENILDELRKGNLAV
;
A
#
# COMPACT_ATOMS: atom_id res chain seq x y z
N MET A 1 -17.48 -19.46 15.38
CA MET A 1 -16.87 -19.48 14.04
C MET A 1 -15.39 -19.69 14.26
N SER A 2 -14.89 -20.82 13.80
CA SER A 2 -13.50 -21.25 13.98
C SER A 2 -12.56 -20.16 13.46
N GLN A 3 -11.53 -19.84 14.24
CA GLN A 3 -10.32 -19.25 13.69
C GLN A 3 -9.70 -20.34 12.80
N ASP A 4 -10.15 -20.39 11.55
CA ASP A 4 -9.55 -21.25 10.56
C ASP A 4 -8.10 -20.76 10.40
N PHE A 5 -7.17 -21.69 10.59
CA PHE A 5 -5.74 -21.47 10.43
C PHE A 5 -5.49 -20.72 9.13
N MET A 6 -4.95 -19.50 9.24
CA MET A 6 -4.39 -18.81 8.09
C MET A 6 -3.34 -19.73 7.48
N ASP A 7 -3.49 -20.05 6.20
CA ASP A 7 -2.55 -20.90 5.47
C ASP A 7 -1.13 -20.31 5.63
N PRO A 8 -0.21 -21.02 6.32
CA PRO A 8 1.13 -20.49 6.58
C PRO A 8 1.91 -20.16 5.30
N GLU A 9 1.66 -20.87 4.20
CA GLU A 9 2.30 -20.60 2.91
C GLU A 9 1.79 -19.28 2.33
N LEU A 10 0.46 -19.10 2.29
CA LEU A 10 -0.16 -17.85 1.82
C LEU A 10 0.25 -16.63 2.65
N PHE A 11 0.39 -16.81 3.98
CA PHE A 11 0.89 -15.73 4.84
C PHE A 11 2.36 -15.41 4.57
N ALA A 12 3.21 -16.43 4.35
CA ALA A 12 4.60 -16.21 3.99
C ALA A 12 4.75 -15.47 2.66
N ASP A 13 3.97 -15.86 1.64
CA ASP A 13 3.91 -15.19 0.34
C ASP A 13 3.48 -13.73 0.48
N PHE A 14 2.44 -13.46 1.28
CA PHE A 14 2.02 -12.09 1.58
C PHE A 14 3.14 -11.26 2.22
N ILE A 15 3.90 -11.83 3.16
CA ILE A 15 5.01 -11.10 3.80
C ILE A 15 6.12 -10.77 2.79
N VAL A 16 6.39 -11.67 1.84
CA VAL A 16 7.36 -11.41 0.77
C VAL A 16 6.85 -10.32 -0.15
N GLU A 17 5.63 -10.44 -0.68
CA GLU A 17 5.01 -9.46 -1.58
C GLU A 17 4.89 -8.08 -0.92
N ALA A 18 4.48 -8.03 0.35
CA ALA A 18 4.38 -6.79 1.10
C ALA A 18 5.73 -6.08 1.23
N LYS A 19 6.83 -6.83 1.40
CA LYS A 19 8.18 -6.25 1.43
C LYS A 19 8.60 -5.70 0.08
N GLU A 20 8.33 -6.42 -1.01
CA GLU A 20 8.61 -5.95 -2.37
C GLU A 20 7.84 -4.66 -2.70
N HIS A 21 6.57 -4.58 -2.29
CA HIS A 21 5.79 -3.34 -2.40
C HIS A 21 6.43 -2.20 -1.59
N LEU A 22 6.87 -2.46 -0.36
CA LEU A 22 7.51 -1.45 0.48
C LEU A 22 8.85 -0.97 -0.06
N GLU A 23 9.67 -1.87 -0.63
CA GLU A 23 10.93 -1.55 -1.31
C GLU A 23 10.71 -0.62 -2.51
N THR A 24 9.53 -0.69 -3.14
CA THR A 24 9.14 0.25 -4.21
C THR A 24 8.58 1.56 -3.66
N ILE A 25 7.77 1.50 -2.59
CA ILE A 25 7.08 2.66 -2.04
C ILE A 25 8.07 3.64 -1.37
N GLU A 26 8.99 3.13 -0.55
CA GLU A 26 9.89 3.96 0.25
C GLU A 26 10.75 4.94 -0.57
N PRO A 27 11.54 4.51 -1.57
CA PRO A 27 12.36 5.43 -2.35
C PRO A 27 11.51 6.42 -3.17
N ASN A 28 10.34 5.99 -3.65
CA ASN A 28 9.45 6.87 -4.40
C ASN A 28 8.81 7.94 -3.51
N LEU A 29 8.50 7.63 -2.24
CA LEU A 29 8.06 8.64 -1.27
C LEU A 29 9.15 9.67 -1.01
N LEU A 30 10.39 9.24 -0.80
CA LEU A 30 11.53 10.16 -0.60
C LEU A 30 11.78 11.05 -1.82
N GLU A 31 11.52 10.54 -3.02
CA GLU A 31 11.64 11.33 -4.25
C GLU A 31 10.45 12.27 -4.45
N LEU A 32 9.26 11.86 -4.03
CA LEU A 32 8.06 12.70 -4.04
C LEU A 32 8.22 13.92 -3.12
N GLU A 33 8.88 13.77 -1.96
CA GLU A 33 9.20 14.90 -1.07
C GLU A 33 10.01 16.00 -1.78
N LYS A 34 10.89 15.62 -2.71
CA LYS A 34 11.69 16.57 -3.51
C LYS A 34 10.92 17.10 -4.71
N ASN A 35 10.02 16.31 -5.26
CA ASN A 35 9.27 16.58 -6.48
C ASN A 35 7.74 16.44 -6.26
N PRO A 36 7.11 17.29 -5.42
CA PRO A 36 5.76 17.10 -4.90
C PRO A 36 4.65 17.15 -5.97
N GLY A 37 4.91 17.77 -7.12
CA GLY A 37 3.97 17.83 -8.24
C GLY A 37 4.07 16.66 -9.22
N ASN A 38 4.94 15.68 -8.96
CA ASN A 38 5.19 14.58 -9.88
C ASN A 38 4.10 13.50 -9.77
N LEU A 39 3.06 13.62 -10.58
CA LEU A 39 1.98 12.64 -10.70
C LEU A 39 2.49 11.24 -11.09
N GLY A 40 3.63 11.13 -11.78
CA GLY A 40 4.27 9.86 -12.06
C GLY A 40 4.63 9.12 -10.77
N LEU A 41 5.39 9.79 -9.89
CA LEU A 41 5.78 9.23 -8.58
C LEU A 41 4.56 8.86 -7.72
N LEU A 42 3.53 9.72 -7.68
CA LEU A 42 2.29 9.41 -6.97
C LEU A 42 1.61 8.13 -7.49
N ASN A 43 1.60 7.91 -8.81
CA ASN A 43 1.06 6.67 -9.38
C ASN A 43 1.94 5.45 -9.08
N GLU A 44 3.27 5.62 -9.10
CA GLU A 44 4.22 4.57 -8.73
C GLU A 44 4.10 4.13 -7.27
N ILE A 45 3.70 5.03 -6.36
CA ILE A 45 3.43 4.71 -4.95
C ILE A 45 2.02 4.13 -4.76
N PHE A 46 1.03 4.68 -5.47
CA PHE A 46 -0.38 4.29 -5.31
C PHE A 46 -0.63 2.82 -5.66
N ARG A 47 -0.05 2.32 -6.75
CA ARG A 47 -0.28 0.94 -7.24
C ARG A 47 0.16 -0.16 -6.24
N PRO A 48 1.38 -0.15 -5.70
CA PRO A 48 1.79 -1.12 -4.68
C PRO A 48 0.98 -0.96 -3.38
N MET A 49 0.63 0.26 -2.98
CA MET A 49 -0.25 0.49 -1.82
C MET A 49 -1.64 -0.13 -2.02
N HIS A 50 -2.22 0.01 -3.21
CA HIS A 50 -3.50 -0.59 -3.57
C HIS A 50 -3.45 -2.12 -3.54
N SER A 51 -2.36 -2.69 -4.03
CA SER A 51 -2.12 -4.14 -4.02
C SER A 51 -1.99 -4.66 -2.58
N LEU A 52 -1.21 -3.98 -1.74
CA LEU A 52 -1.05 -4.30 -0.32
C LEU A 52 -2.39 -4.24 0.44
N LYS A 53 -3.24 -3.24 0.15
CA LYS A 53 -4.61 -3.17 0.69
C LYS A 53 -5.44 -4.38 0.25
N GLY A 54 -5.41 -4.73 -1.03
CA GLY A 54 -6.14 -5.88 -1.58
C GLY A 54 -5.73 -7.20 -0.91
N ALA A 55 -4.43 -7.49 -0.88
CA ALA A 55 -3.89 -8.71 -0.31
C ALA A 55 -4.16 -8.82 1.20
N SER A 56 -3.99 -7.74 1.95
CA SER A 56 -4.33 -7.71 3.38
C SER A 56 -5.83 -7.87 3.66
N GLY A 57 -6.69 -7.39 2.76
CA GLY A 57 -8.14 -7.61 2.83
C GLY A 57 -8.52 -9.06 2.56
N PHE A 58 -7.89 -9.68 1.56
CA PHE A 58 -8.08 -11.10 1.23
C PHE A 58 -7.70 -12.03 2.38
N LEU A 59 -6.60 -11.72 3.08
CA LEU A 59 -6.11 -12.48 4.23
C LEU A 59 -6.81 -12.14 5.57
N GLY A 60 -7.75 -11.21 5.58
CA GLY A 60 -8.41 -10.78 6.83
C GLY A 60 -7.48 -10.06 7.82
N LEU A 61 -6.37 -9.50 7.34
CA LEU A 61 -5.39 -8.75 8.12
C LEU A 61 -5.90 -7.32 8.39
N ASN A 62 -6.96 -7.22 9.19
CA ASN A 62 -7.76 -6.01 9.37
C ASN A 62 -6.95 -4.75 9.74
N HIS A 63 -5.92 -4.89 10.58
CA HIS A 63 -5.09 -3.75 10.98
C HIS A 63 -4.23 -3.23 9.80
N ILE A 64 -3.64 -4.14 9.03
CA ILE A 64 -2.83 -3.78 7.86
C ILE A 64 -3.72 -3.20 6.76
N ASN A 65 -4.85 -3.85 6.49
CA ASN A 65 -5.83 -3.37 5.51
C ASN A 65 -6.34 -1.97 5.86
N GLY A 66 -6.66 -1.73 7.13
CA GLY A 66 -7.11 -0.43 7.61
C GLY A 66 -6.05 0.67 7.44
N LEU A 67 -4.78 0.36 7.67
CA LEU A 67 -3.68 1.30 7.43
C LEU A 67 -3.47 1.57 5.94
N ALA A 68 -3.39 0.52 5.13
CA ALA A 68 -3.19 0.62 3.68
C ALA A 68 -4.32 1.40 3.00
N HIS A 69 -5.57 1.20 3.45
CA HIS A 69 -6.72 1.95 2.95
C HIS A 69 -6.63 3.45 3.28
N LYS A 70 -6.22 3.82 4.50
CA LYS A 70 -6.02 5.23 4.85
C LYS A 70 -4.91 5.87 4.02
N ALA A 71 -3.80 5.15 3.82
CA ALA A 71 -2.71 5.61 2.96
C ALA A 71 -3.16 5.77 1.50
N GLU A 72 -3.90 4.81 0.95
CA GLU A 72 -4.45 4.87 -0.39
C GLU A 72 -5.36 6.10 -0.58
N ASN A 73 -6.21 6.41 0.40
CA ASN A 73 -7.09 7.58 0.33
C ASN A 73 -6.32 8.89 0.27
N ILE A 74 -5.24 9.02 1.06
CA ILE A 74 -4.38 10.21 1.01
C ILE A 74 -3.72 10.34 -0.36
N LEU A 75 -3.17 9.23 -0.88
CA LEU A 75 -2.53 9.20 -2.21
C LEU A 75 -3.53 9.52 -3.33
N ASP A 76 -4.77 9.06 -3.22
CA ASP A 76 -5.83 9.36 -4.19
C ASP A 76 -6.17 10.86 -4.22
N GLU A 77 -6.29 11.49 -3.05
CA GLU A 77 -6.54 12.94 -2.98
C GLU A 77 -5.36 13.77 -3.48
N LEU A 78 -4.11 13.32 -3.24
CA LEU A 78 -2.92 13.92 -3.84
C LEU A 78 -2.94 13.82 -5.38
N ARG A 79 -3.33 12.65 -5.93
CA ARG A 79 -3.42 12.44 -7.39
C ARG A 79 -4.50 13.28 -8.06
N LYS A 80 -5.60 13.55 -7.36
CA LYS A 80 -6.67 14.46 -7.82
C LYS A 80 -6.27 15.94 -7.73
N GLY A 81 -5.18 16.25 -7.03
CA GLY A 81 -4.79 17.63 -6.72
C GLY A 81 -5.65 18.29 -5.65
N ASN A 82 -6.40 17.50 -4.88
CA ASN A 82 -7.21 17.98 -3.75
C ASN A 82 -6.36 18.20 -2.49
N LEU A 83 -5.20 17.55 -2.42
CA LEU A 83 -4.17 17.73 -1.40
C LEU A 83 -2.85 18.10 -2.06
N ALA A 84 -1.98 18.78 -1.30
CA ALA A 84 -0.59 19.02 -1.65
C ALA A 84 0.33 18.20 -0.74
N VAL A 85 1.45 17.75 -1.29
CA VAL A 85 2.55 17.11 -0.55
C VAL A 85 3.33 18.16 0.22
#